data_AF-A0A1I4YY84-F1
#
_entry.id   AF-A0A1I4YY84-F1
#
_cell.length_a   1.000
_cell.length_b   1.000
_cell.length_c   1.000
_cell.angle_alpha   90.00
_cell.angle_beta   90.00
_cell.angle_gamma   90.00
#
_symmetry.space_group_name_H-M   'P 1'
#
loop_
_entity.id
_entity.type
_entity.pdbx_description
1 polymer ?
#
loop_
_entity_poly.entity_id
_entity_poly.type
_entity_poly.pdbx_seq_one_letter_code
_entity_poly.pdbx_strand_id
1 'polypeptide(L)' 'MGDRRKRVKQTRSLEERMAEQAIKLKERASRLPAGKEREGLLKRARIAETGAHLSDWLTSPGLHPPK' A
#
# COMPACT_ATOMS: atom_id res chain seq x y z
N MET A 1 -13.66 -30.76 -8.55
CA MET A 1 -12.47 -30.68 -7.67
C MET A 1 -12.33 -29.23 -7.22
N GLY A 2 -12.35 -28.96 -5.92
CA GLY A 2 -12.32 -27.58 -5.41
C GLY A 2 -10.94 -26.95 -5.60
N ASP A 3 -10.90 -25.76 -6.17
CA ASP A 3 -9.67 -25.01 -6.43
C ASP A 3 -8.90 -24.78 -5.10
N ARG A 4 -7.63 -25.21 -5.06
CA ARG A 4 -6.83 -25.19 -3.83
C ARG A 4 -6.41 -23.74 -3.54
N ARG A 5 -7.08 -23.12 -2.57
CA ARG A 5 -6.75 -21.76 -2.10
C ARG A 5 -5.26 -21.65 -1.75
N LYS A 6 -4.52 -20.82 -2.50
CA LYS A 6 -3.11 -20.50 -2.22
C LYS A 6 -3.04 -19.57 -1.01
N ARG A 7 -2.88 -20.14 0.20
CA ARG A 7 -2.58 -19.37 1.41
C ARG A 7 -1.12 -18.93 1.39
N VAL A 8 -0.90 -17.63 1.16
CA VAL A 8 0.43 -17.01 1.32
C VAL A 8 0.58 -16.58 2.78
N LYS A 9 1.62 -17.05 3.46
CA LYS A 9 2.00 -16.54 4.77
C LYS A 9 2.69 -15.20 4.60
N GLN A 10 2.13 -14.15 5.19
CA GLN A 10 2.73 -12.82 5.20
C GLN A 10 3.59 -12.71 6.45
N THR A 11 4.91 -12.60 6.27
CA THR A 11 5.89 -12.48 7.36
C THR A 11 6.14 -11.04 7.78
N ARG A 12 5.93 -10.10 6.86
CA ARG A 12 5.99 -8.65 7.08
C ARG A 12 4.61 -8.08 7.36
N SER A 13 4.56 -6.97 8.06
CA SER A 13 3.32 -6.25 8.33
C SER A 13 2.65 -5.77 7.04
N LEU A 14 1.37 -5.44 7.11
CA LEU A 14 0.65 -4.92 5.94
C LEU A 14 1.26 -3.58 5.51
N GLU A 15 1.58 -2.74 6.49
CA GLU A 15 2.15 -1.40 6.33
C GLU A 15 3.51 -1.45 5.64
N GLU A 16 4.42 -2.32 6.11
CA GLU A 16 5.74 -2.52 5.50
C GLU A 16 5.63 -2.90 4.03
N ARG A 17 4.72 -3.83 3.73
CA ARG A 17 4.49 -4.29 2.35
C ARG A 17 3.89 -3.21 1.46
N MET A 18 3.02 -2.37 2.01
CA MET A 18 2.43 -1.24 1.29
C MET A 18 3.48 -0.15 1.01
N ALA A 19 4.37 0.12 1.97
CA ALA A 19 5.49 1.04 1.79
C ALA A 19 6.47 0.55 0.70
N GLU A 20 6.84 -0.73 0.72
CA GLU A 20 7.66 -1.33 -0.34
C GLU A 20 6.99 -1.24 -1.71
N GLN A 21 5.68 -1.46 -1.76
CA GLN A 21 4.90 -1.38 -3.00
C GLN A 21 4.88 0.05 -3.54
N ALA A 22 4.76 1.05 -2.67
CA ALA A 22 4.84 2.47 -3.05
C ALA A 22 6.20 2.81 -3.67
N ILE A 23 7.30 2.37 -3.06
CA ILE A 23 8.67 2.58 -3.58
C ILE A 23 8.81 1.98 -4.98
N LYS A 24 8.40 0.71 -5.16
CA LYS A 24 8.45 0.02 -6.47
C LYS A 24 7.62 0.74 -7.54
N LEU A 25 6.45 1.26 -7.17
CA LEU A 25 5.60 2.00 -8.10
C LEU A 25 6.22 3.35 -8.49
N LYS A 26 6.87 4.05 -7.55
CA LYS A 26 7.61 5.29 -7.82
C LYS A 26 8.82 5.04 -8.72
N GLU A 27 9.59 3.98 -8.48
CA GLU A 27 10.70 3.59 -9.36
C GLU A 27 10.23 3.24 -10.77
N ARG A 28 9.08 2.58 -10.88
CA ARG A 28 8.51 2.26 -12.20
C ARG A 28 8.00 3.53 -12.90
N ALA A 29 7.43 4.47 -12.14
CA ALA A 29 7.01 5.76 -12.65
C ALA A 29 8.19 6.66 -13.05
N SER A 30 9.35 6.55 -12.41
CA SER A 30 10.53 7.34 -12.77
C SER A 30 11.19 6.88 -14.07
N ARG A 31 11.03 5.60 -14.43
CA ARG A 31 11.52 5.03 -15.70
C ARG A 31 10.63 5.33 -16.89
N LEU A 32 9.41 5.82 -16.68
CA LEU A 32 8.47 6.15 -17.76
C LEU A 32 8.53 7.64 -18.10
N PRO A 33 8.34 8.00 -19.39
CA PRO A 33 8.15 9.39 -19.77
C PRO A 33 6.86 9.97 -19.17
N ALA A 34 6.75 11.29 -19.15
CA ALA A 34 5.52 11.96 -18.71
C ALA A 34 4.34 11.50 -19.58
N GLY A 35 3.26 11.04 -18.92
CA GLY A 35 2.08 10.52 -19.60
C GLY A 35 1.13 9.79 -18.64
N LYS A 36 -0.01 9.36 -19.17
CA LYS A 36 -1.09 8.72 -18.40
C LYS A 36 -0.64 7.49 -17.62
N GLU A 37 0.29 6.71 -18.17
CA GLU A 37 0.82 5.51 -17.50
C GLU A 37 1.65 5.86 -16.26
N ARG A 38 2.53 6.86 -16.38
CA ARG A 38 3.31 7.38 -15.25
C ARG A 38 2.40 7.93 -14.15
N GLU A 39 1.40 8.70 -14.53
CA GLU A 39 0.41 9.24 -13.58
C GLU A 39 -0.39 8.13 -12.89
N GLY A 40 -0.79 7.09 -13.63
CA GLY A 40 -1.47 5.93 -13.07
C GLY A 40 -0.63 5.22 -12.01
N LEU A 41 0.67 5.05 -12.26
CA LEU A 41 1.60 4.47 -11.28
C LEU A 41 1.79 5.37 -10.06
N LEU A 42 1.91 6.69 -10.25
CA LEU A 42 2.03 7.65 -9.15
C LEU A 42 0.77 7.68 -8.27
N LYS A 43 -0.42 7.63 -8.87
CA LYS A 43 -1.69 7.53 -8.14
C LYS A 43 -1.73 6.27 -7.27
N ARG A 44 -1.34 5.12 -7.84
CA ARG A 44 -1.28 3.85 -7.10
C ARG A 44 -0.22 3.88 -6.00
N ALA A 45 0.94 4.50 -6.25
CA ALA A 45 1.97 4.68 -5.24
C ALA A 45 1.43 5.48 -4.05
N ARG A 46 0.71 6.58 -4.31
CA ARG A 46 0.14 7.41 -3.26
C ARG A 46 -0.91 6.68 -2.42
N ILE A 47 -1.76 5.87 -3.05
CA ILE A 47 -2.71 5.01 -2.32
C ILE A 47 -1.96 4.02 -1.42
N ALA A 48 -0.86 3.43 -1.92
CA ALA A 48 -0.05 2.51 -1.13
C ALA A 48 0.62 3.19 0.08
N GLU A 49 1.11 4.42 -0.09
CA GLU A 49 1.65 5.23 1.03
C GLU A 49 0.59 5.54 2.07
N THR A 50 -0.59 5.99 1.64
CA THR A 50 -1.70 6.25 2.57
C THR A 50 -2.12 4.97 3.30
N GLY A 51 -2.18 3.84 2.59
CA GLY A 51 -2.49 2.54 3.18
C GLY A 51 -1.45 2.09 4.22
N ALA A 52 -0.18 2.46 4.05
CA ALA A 52 0.86 2.16 5.03
C ALA A 52 0.70 2.91 6.35
N HIS A 53 0.06 4.09 6.32
CA HIS A 53 -0.19 4.91 7.52
C HIS A 53 -1.59 4.74 8.11
N LEU A 54 -2.46 3.97 7.45
CA LEU A 54 -3.86 3.85 7.85
C LEU A 54 -4.02 3.25 9.25
N SER A 55 -3.18 2.28 9.61
CA SER A 55 -3.16 1.65 10.93
C SER A 55 -2.81 2.65 12.03
N ASP A 56 -1.90 3.57 11.78
CA ASP A 56 -1.53 4.65 12.72
C ASP A 56 -2.72 5.59 12.96
N TRP A 57 -3.49 5.90 11.91
CA TRP A 57 -4.70 6.73 12.05
C TRP A 57 -5.78 6.02 12.85
N LEU A 58 -6.04 4.74 12.57
CA LEU A 58 -7.07 3.97 13.28
C LEU A 58 -6.77 3.76 14.76
N THR A 59 -5.49 3.75 15.14
CA THR A 59 -5.03 3.57 16.52
C THR A 59 -4.82 4.89 17.27
N SER A 60 -5.07 6.04 16.62
CA SER A 60 -4.86 7.35 17.24
C SER A 60 -5.83 7.60 18.41
N PRO A 61 -5.36 8.06 19.59
CA PRO A 61 -6.17 8.21 20.80
C PRO A 61 -7.39 9.12 20.65
N GLY A 62 -7.34 10.09 19.74
CA GLY A 62 -8.45 11.03 19.49
C GLY A 62 -9.63 10.43 18.72
N LEU A 63 -9.49 9.22 18.17
CA LEU A 63 -10.53 8.49 17.44
C LEU A 63 -11.16 7.37 18.28
N HIS A 64 -10.60 7.06 19.45
CA HIS A 64 -11.19 6.12 20.38
C HIS A 64 -12.18 6.83 21.31
N PRO A 65 -13.41 6.32 21.50
CA PRO A 65 -14.31 6.86 22.51
C PRO A 65 -13.68 6.68 23.91
N PRO A 66 -13.88 7.66 24.82
CA PRO A 66 -13.39 7.55 26.19
C PRO A 66 -14.03 6.34 26.89
N LYS A 67 -13.24 5.64 27.72
CA LYS A 67 -13.69 4.51 28.55
C LYS A 67 -14.46 4.98 29.77
#